data_AF-A0AAD3RIC8-F1
#
_entry.id   AF-A0AAD3RIC8-F1
#
_cell.length_a   1.000
_cell.length_b   1.000
_cell.length_c   1.000
_cell.angle_alpha   90.00
_cell.angle_beta   90.00
_cell.angle_gamma   90.00
#
_symmetry.space_group_name_H-M   'P 1'
#
loop_
_entity.id
_entity.type
_entity.pdbx_description
1 polymer ?
#
loop_
_entity_poly.entity_id
_entity_poly.type
_entity_poly.pdbx_seq_one_letter_code
_entity_poly.pdbx_strand_id
1 'polypeptide(L)'
;GESFREVMRRIQTMLDIQEKEFEKFKFAIVMMGRHQYITEDEYEVNLKDFEPQPGNMSHPRPWLGLDHFNKAPKRGRYTYLEKAIKIHN
;
A
#
# COMPACT_ATOMS: atom_id res chain seq x y z
N GLY A 1 -2.77 -5.62 -21.85
CA GLY A 1 -1.67 -5.65 -20.86
C GLY A 1 -1.59 -7.04 -20.27
N GLU A 2 -0.80 -7.23 -19.22
CA GLU A 2 -0.93 -8.41 -18.36
C GLU A 2 -2.15 -8.23 -17.44
N SER A 3 -2.86 -9.30 -17.08
CA SER A 3 -3.91 -9.18 -16.06
C SER A 3 -3.29 -8.91 -14.69
N PHE A 4 -3.87 -8.00 -13.91
CA PHE A 4 -3.38 -7.73 -12.56
C PHE A 4 -3.43 -8.96 -11.64
N ARG A 5 -4.33 -9.91 -11.91
CA ARG A 5 -4.40 -11.19 -11.17
C ARG A 5 -3.11 -12.01 -11.27
N GLU A 6 -2.40 -11.96 -12.40
CA GLU A 6 -1.12 -12.66 -12.57
C GLU A 6 0.00 -11.97 -11.78
N VAL A 7 -0.03 -10.63 -11.71
CA VAL A 7 0.87 -9.83 -10.86
C VAL A 7 0.62 -10.17 -9.39
N MET A 8 -0.65 -10.19 -8.96
CA MET A 8 -1.04 -10.55 -7.59
C MET A 8 -0.52 -11.93 -7.20
N ARG A 9 -0.68 -12.94 -8.06
CA ARG A 9 -0.15 -14.28 -7.81
C ARG A 9 1.37 -14.28 -7.63
N ARG A 10 2.10 -13.53 -8.46
CA ARG A 10 3.57 -13.40 -8.33
C ARG A 10 3.97 -12.73 -7.03
N ILE A 11 3.26 -11.68 -6.61
CA ILE A 11 3.49 -11.00 -5.33
C ILE A 11 3.19 -11.95 -4.16
N GLN A 12 2.07 -12.68 -4.20
CA GLN A 12 1.69 -13.63 -3.17
C GLN A 12 2.76 -14.71 -2.96
N THR A 13 3.25 -15.30 -4.06
CA THR A 13 4.33 -16.30 -4.01
C THR A 13 5.63 -15.71 -3.48
N MET A 14 5.96 -14.47 -3.86
CA MET A 14 7.18 -13.79 -3.40
C MET A 14 7.13 -13.45 -1.90
N LEU A 15 5.96 -13.09 -1.37
CA LEU A 15 5.78 -12.73 0.04
C LEU A 15 5.60 -13.94 0.96
N ASP A 16 5.34 -15.12 0.42
CA ASP A 16 5.10 -16.38 1.17
C ASP A 16 4.05 -16.22 2.28
N ILE A 17 2.92 -15.60 1.93
CA ILE A 17 1.80 -15.35 2.84
C ILE A 17 0.57 -16.19 2.50
N GLN A 18 -0.20 -16.54 3.53
CA GLN A 18 -1.41 -17.34 3.38
C GLN A 18 -2.46 -16.60 2.55
N GLU A 19 -3.22 -17.35 1.75
CA GLU A 19 -4.27 -16.83 0.87
C GLU A 19 -5.30 -15.97 1.61
N LYS A 20 -5.79 -16.43 2.77
CA LYS A 20 -6.75 -15.68 3.61
C LYS A 20 -6.21 -14.34 4.14
N GLU A 21 -4.90 -14.20 4.22
CA GLU A 21 -4.29 -12.92 4.62
C GLU A 21 -4.08 -12.04 3.41
N PHE A 22 -3.68 -12.63 2.29
CA PHE A 22 -3.49 -11.93 1.02
C PHE A 22 -4.80 -11.35 0.47
N GLU A 23 -5.94 -12.02 0.65
CA GLU A 23 -7.28 -11.50 0.29
C GLU A 23 -7.62 -10.15 0.96
N LYS A 24 -6.92 -9.77 2.03
CA LYS A 24 -7.13 -8.49 2.72
C LYS A 24 -6.27 -7.36 2.16
N PHE A 25 -5.37 -7.67 1.24
CA PHE A 25 -4.51 -6.67 0.62
C PHE A 25 -5.34 -5.79 -0.30
N LYS A 26 -4.94 -4.53 -0.41
CA LYS A 26 -5.42 -3.64 -1.46
C LYS A 26 -4.21 -3.08 -2.20
N PHE A 27 -4.34 -3.00 -3.52
CA PHE A 27 -3.26 -2.55 -4.39
C PHE A 27 -3.56 -1.15 -4.91
N ALA A 28 -2.53 -0.30 -4.94
CA ALA A 28 -2.66 1.06 -5.44
C ALA A 28 -1.46 1.50 -6.25
N ILE A 29 -1.68 2.32 -7.27
CA ILE A 29 -0.61 3.08 -7.92
C ILE A 29 -0.41 4.37 -7.13
N VAL A 30 0.81 4.60 -6.66
CA VAL A 30 1.15 5.74 -5.82
C VAL A 30 2.14 6.64 -6.54
N MET A 31 1.83 7.93 -6.62
CA MET A 31 2.70 8.95 -7.21
C MET A 31 2.55 10.25 -6.43
N MET A 32 3.67 10.88 -6.03
CA MET A 32 3.68 12.19 -5.36
C MET A 32 2.71 12.30 -4.16
N GLY A 33 2.60 11.24 -3.35
CA GLY A 33 1.73 11.19 -2.17
C GLY A 33 0.24 11.00 -2.47
N ARG A 34 -0.16 10.86 -3.74
CA ARG A 34 -1.52 10.49 -4.14
C ARG A 34 -1.55 9.00 -4.49
N HIS A 35 -2.59 8.30 -4.06
CA HIS A 35 -2.82 6.89 -4.36
C HIS A 35 -4.10 6.71 -5.17
N GLN A 36 -4.09 5.77 -6.11
CA GLN A 36 -5.28 5.30 -6.82
C GLN A 36 -5.35 3.79 -6.67
N TYR A 37 -6.42 3.30 -6.03
CA TYR A 37 -6.62 1.87 -5.86
C TYR A 37 -6.98 1.22 -7.19
N ILE A 38 -6.39 0.05 -7.42
CA ILE A 38 -6.57 -0.75 -8.62
C ILE A 38 -7.79 -1.66 -8.42
N THR A 39 -8.63 -1.79 -9.44
CA THR A 39 -9.69 -2.79 -9.50
C THR A 39 -9.12 -4.14 -9.94
N GLU A 40 -8.94 -5.06 -9.00
CA GLU A 40 -8.17 -6.31 -9.21
C GLU A 40 -8.69 -7.21 -10.35
N ASP A 41 -10.00 -7.18 -10.59
CA ASP A 41 -10.66 -8.04 -11.59
C ASP A 41 -10.69 -7.46 -13.00
N GLU A 42 -10.56 -6.14 -13.12
CA GLU A 42 -10.75 -5.41 -14.39
C GLU A 42 -9.45 -4.76 -14.88
N TYR A 43 -8.49 -4.53 -14.00
CA TYR A 43 -7.26 -3.83 -14.36
C TYR A 43 -6.33 -4.68 -15.20
N GLU A 44 -6.05 -4.19 -16.41
CA GLU A 44 -4.92 -4.64 -17.21
C GLU A 44 -3.71 -3.73 -16.98
N VAL A 45 -2.57 -4.33 -16.68
CA VAL A 45 -1.32 -3.62 -16.42
C VAL A 45 -0.89 -2.85 -17.66
N ASN A 46 -0.71 -1.54 -17.48
CA ASN A 46 -0.17 -0.64 -18.48
C ASN A 46 1.12 -0.01 -17.96
N LEU A 47 2.22 -0.20 -18.70
CA LEU A 47 3.54 0.33 -18.31
C LEU A 47 3.54 1.86 -18.17
N LYS A 48 2.72 2.56 -18.97
CA LYS A 48 2.61 4.03 -18.92
C LYS A 48 2.09 4.53 -17.59
N ASP A 49 1.32 3.73 -16.86
CA ASP A 49 0.78 4.10 -15.54
C ASP A 49 1.89 4.16 -14.48
N PHE A 50 3.04 3.52 -14.75
CA PHE A 50 4.22 3.48 -13.90
C PHE A 50 5.39 4.30 -14.44
N GLU A 51 5.23 4.95 -15.59
CA GLU A 51 6.23 5.87 -16.14
C GLU A 51 6.06 7.27 -15.53
N PRO A 52 7.16 7.96 -15.17
CA PRO A 52 7.10 9.37 -14.81
C PRO A 52 6.73 10.22 -16.03
N GLN A 53 6.33 11.47 -15.79
CA GLN A 53 6.00 12.40 -16.87
C GLN A 53 7.14 12.47 -17.92
N PRO A 54 6.83 12.42 -19.24
CA PRO A 54 7.83 12.37 -20.29
C PRO A 54 8.86 13.49 -20.16
N GLY A 55 10.15 13.14 -20.23
CA GLY A 55 11.27 14.07 -20.07
C GLY A 55 11.68 14.35 -18.62
N ASN A 56 10.99 13.78 -17.63
CA ASN A 56 11.19 14.14 -16.23
C ASN A 56 11.72 12.97 -15.38
N MET A 57 12.95 12.54 -15.67
CA MET A 57 13.60 11.39 -15.01
C MET A 57 14.04 11.67 -13.56
N SER A 58 14.10 12.94 -13.15
CA SER A 58 14.48 13.32 -11.78
C SER A 58 13.30 13.37 -10.81
N HIS A 59 12.05 13.27 -11.30
CA HIS A 59 10.87 13.28 -10.44
C HIS A 59 10.62 11.89 -9.82
N PRO A 60 10.05 11.81 -8.61
CA PRO A 60 9.70 10.53 -7.98
C PRO A 60 8.83 9.69 -8.90
N ARG A 61 9.30 8.47 -9.22
CA ARG A 61 8.58 7.55 -10.09
C ARG A 61 7.34 7.00 -9.39
N PRO A 62 6.26 6.71 -10.13
CA PRO A 62 5.13 5.97 -9.59
C PRO A 62 5.58 4.59 -9.11
N TRP A 63 4.92 4.07 -8.08
CA TRP A 63 5.22 2.76 -7.51
C TRP A 63 3.94 2.03 -7.08
N LEU A 64 4.03 0.71 -6.97
CA LEU A 64 2.93 -0.15 -6.56
C LEU A 64 2.88 -0.24 -5.02
N GLY A 65 1.81 0.28 -4.44
CA GLY A 65 1.51 0.19 -3.02
C GLY A 65 0.79 -1.10 -2.64
N LEU A 66 1.23 -1.70 -1.54
CA LEU A 66 0.62 -2.86 -0.90
C LEU A 66 0.02 -2.43 0.45
N ASP A 67 -1.28 -2.19 0.47
CA ASP A 67 -1.98 -1.75 1.67
C ASP A 67 -2.50 -2.95 2.45
N HIS A 68 -1.95 -3.16 3.65
CA HIS A 68 -2.30 -4.27 4.55
C HIS A 68 -1.99 -3.93 6.01
N PHE A 69 -2.52 -4.74 6.94
CA PHE A 69 -2.17 -4.61 8.36
C PHE A 69 -0.73 -5.04 8.62
N ASN A 70 0.06 -4.16 9.22
CA ASN A 70 1.41 -4.49 9.68
C ASN A 70 1.36 -5.34 10.96
N LYS A 71 2.01 -6.50 10.92
CA LYS A 71 2.17 -7.43 12.07
C LYS A 71 3.44 -7.20 12.88
N ALA A 72 4.26 -6.23 12.51
CA ALA A 72 5.47 -5.89 13.25
C ALA A 72 5.11 -5.59 14.71
N PRO A 73 5.86 -6.14 15.69
CA PRO A 73 5.59 -5.89 17.09
C PRO A 73 5.68 -4.38 17.37
N LYS A 74 4.54 -3.79 17.73
CA LYS A 74 4.50 -2.39 18.15
C LYS A 74 5.19 -2.29 19.50
N ARG A 75 6.24 -1.46 19.58
CA ARG A 75 6.91 -1.15 20.87
C ARG A 75 5.85 -0.60 21.83
N GLY A 76 5.68 -1.25 22.99
CA GLY A 76 4.76 -0.77 24.02
C GLY A 76 5.15 0.65 24.43
N ARG A 77 4.22 1.61 24.32
CA ARG A 77 4.45 2.94 24.88
C ARG A 77 4.23 2.88 26.39
N TYR A 78 5.17 3.46 27.12
CA TYR A 78 4.96 3.84 28.51
C TYR A 78 4.02 5.05 28.55
N THR A 79 2.73 4.83 28.78
CA THR A 79 1.74 5.90 28.97
C THR A 79 1.76 6.33 30.43
N TYR A 80 2.49 7.40 30.76
CA TYR A 80 2.51 7.93 32.12
C TYR A 80 1.68 9.21 32.34
N LEU A 81 1.16 9.86 31.27
CA LEU A 81 0.62 11.23 31.41
C LEU A 81 -0.65 11.59 30.61
N GLU A 82 -1.34 10.65 29.97
CA GLU A 82 -2.67 10.96 29.41
C GLU A 82 -3.76 10.66 30.45
N LYS A 83 -4.16 11.71 31.19
CA LYS A 83 -5.35 11.71 32.05
C LYS A 83 -6.17 12.96 31.76
N ALA A 84 -7.49 12.85 31.84
CA ALA A 84 -8.39 14.00 31.70
C ALA A 84 -8.01 15.10 32.72
N ILE A 85 -7.83 16.33 32.24
CA ILE A 85 -7.67 17.50 33.09
C ILE A 85 -9.05 17.87 33.67
N LYS A 86 -9.10 18.11 34.98
CA LYS A 86 -10.30 18.61 35.67
C LYS A 86 -10.00 20.00 36.21
N ILE A 87 -10.91 20.94 35.97
CA ILE A 87 -10.90 22.27 36.59
C ILE A 87 -11.88 22.23 37.76
N HIS A 88 -11.41 22.57 38.96
CA HIS A 88 -12.24 22.68 40.17
C HIS A 88 -12.52 24.17 40.45
N ASN A 89 -13.74 24.48 40.90
CA ASN A 89 -14.18 25.83 41.28
C ASN A 89 -13.68 26.24 42.66
#